data_AF-A0A3M1L6I1-F1
#
_entry.id   AF-A0A3M1L6I1-F1
#
_cell.length_a   1.000
_cell.length_b   1.000
_cell.length_c   1.000
_cell.angle_alpha   90.00
_cell.angle_beta   90.00
_cell.angle_gamma   90.00
#
_symmetry.space_group_name_H-M   'P 1'
#
loop_
_entity.id
_entity.type
_entity.pdbx_description
1 polymer ?
#
loop_
_entity_poly.entity_id
_entity_poly.type
_entity_poly.pdbx_seq_one_letter_code
_entity_poly.pdbx_strand_id
1 'polypeptide(L)'
;EYLDIEETRAQQMIPHYFEKYRTDGVEFEIYAGQSLLKSGTFSPVHLKNLRLWQLVTVCEITRLVERLGQQLPVPLKTAQLVFVFNNPIAIRFRLDEKRFDVDGAYNIRYEIIKKRIDKAYIEGTRERLTQPGKIAIVYAVEADRQEYEAYLQHLIREGYIEPEIEDLALGKLQGVQGLRALRVRVKAAQE
;
A
#
# COMPACT_ATOMS: atom_id res chain seq x y z
N GLU A 1 -14.28 -0.92 -9.43
CA GLU A 1 -14.17 -0.73 -10.89
C GLU A 1 -12.79 -0.26 -11.31
N TYR A 2 -12.34 0.96 -11.02
CA TYR A 2 -10.98 1.42 -11.39
C TYR A 2 -9.87 0.43 -10.99
N LEU A 3 -9.82 0.05 -9.71
CA LEU A 3 -8.84 -0.92 -9.20
C LEU A 3 -8.92 -2.29 -9.89
N ASP A 4 -10.12 -2.72 -10.28
CA ASP A 4 -10.33 -4.02 -10.95
C ASP A 4 -9.77 -4.01 -12.38
N ILE A 5 -9.92 -2.87 -13.07
CA ILE A 5 -9.35 -2.66 -14.41
C ILE A 5 -7.83 -2.60 -14.34
N GLU A 6 -7.28 -1.87 -13.38
CA GLU A 6 -5.84 -1.79 -13.18
C GLU A 6 -5.23 -3.12 -12.76
N GLU A 7 -5.91 -3.90 -11.91
CA GLU A 7 -5.47 -5.25 -11.53
C GLU A 7 -5.41 -6.18 -12.74
N THR A 8 -6.40 -6.12 -13.63
CA THR A 8 -6.40 -6.91 -14.88
C THR A 8 -5.19 -6.57 -15.75
N ARG A 9 -4.76 -5.30 -15.76
CA ARG A 9 -3.53 -4.87 -16.45
C ARG A 9 -2.28 -5.39 -15.74
N ALA A 10 -2.25 -5.31 -14.41
CA ALA A 10 -1.13 -5.82 -13.61
C ALA A 10 -0.89 -7.33 -13.79
N GLN A 11 -1.97 -8.11 -14.00
CA GLN A 11 -1.86 -9.55 -14.27
C GLN A 11 -1.06 -9.87 -15.54
N GLN A 12 -0.95 -8.92 -16.47
CA GLN A 12 -0.11 -9.07 -17.67
C GLN A 12 1.39 -8.93 -17.37
N MET A 13 1.74 -8.26 -16.26
CA MET A 13 3.14 -8.06 -15.85
C MET A 13 3.74 -9.35 -15.28
N ILE A 14 2.98 -10.01 -14.41
CA ILE A 14 3.32 -11.30 -13.82
C ILE A 14 2.06 -11.92 -13.20
N PRO A 15 1.77 -13.22 -13.40
CA PRO A 15 0.69 -13.89 -12.69
C PRO A 15 0.87 -13.75 -11.18
N HIS A 16 -0.15 -13.25 -10.50
CA HIS A 16 -0.15 -13.05 -9.06
C HIS A 16 -1.53 -13.30 -8.48
N TYR A 17 -1.59 -13.57 -7.18
CA TYR A 17 -2.85 -13.62 -6.46
C TYR A 17 -3.15 -12.23 -5.89
N PHE A 18 -4.32 -11.70 -6.24
CA PHE A 18 -4.80 -10.41 -5.78
C PHE A 18 -5.96 -10.60 -4.81
N GLU A 19 -5.77 -10.17 -3.57
CA GLU A 19 -6.79 -10.23 -2.54
C GLU A 19 -7.35 -8.82 -2.28
N LYS A 20 -8.67 -8.70 -2.24
CA LYS A 20 -9.35 -7.41 -2.09
C LYS A 20 -10.46 -7.51 -1.07
N TYR A 21 -10.40 -6.67 -0.05
CA TYR A 21 -11.40 -6.56 1.00
C TYR A 21 -12.10 -5.20 0.93
N ARG A 22 -13.43 -5.22 1.07
CA ARG A 22 -14.25 -4.01 1.09
C ARG A 22 -15.10 -3.99 2.36
N THR A 23 -14.88 -2.98 3.18
CA THR A 23 -15.67 -2.68 4.38
C THR A 23 -16.23 -1.25 4.22
N ASP A 24 -16.00 -0.39 5.22
CA ASP A 24 -16.04 1.06 5.14
C ASP A 24 -14.91 1.66 4.29
N GLY A 25 -13.81 0.91 4.09
CA GLY A 25 -12.72 1.22 3.18
C GLY A 25 -12.50 0.16 2.09
N VAL A 26 -11.43 0.33 1.31
CA VAL A 26 -10.94 -0.67 0.36
C VAL A 26 -9.50 -1.00 0.73
N GLU A 27 -9.24 -2.29 0.93
CA GLU A 27 -7.92 -2.84 1.20
C GLU A 27 -7.61 -3.89 0.13
N PHE A 28 -6.36 -3.96 -0.29
CA PHE A 28 -5.92 -5.02 -1.19
C PHE A 28 -4.46 -5.42 -0.94
N GLU A 29 -4.17 -6.68 -1.23
CA GLU A 29 -2.86 -7.30 -1.10
C GLU A 29 -2.50 -8.07 -2.37
N ILE A 30 -1.21 -8.08 -2.70
CA ILE A 30 -0.67 -8.84 -3.83
C ILE A 30 0.30 -9.88 -3.30
N TYR A 31 0.01 -11.14 -3.61
CA TYR A 31 0.89 -12.27 -3.38
C TYR A 31 1.51 -12.69 -4.72
N ALA A 32 2.83 -12.60 -4.81
CA ALA A 32 3.58 -12.95 -6.01
C ALA A 32 4.82 -13.75 -5.66
N GLY A 33 5.14 -14.76 -6.47
CA GLY A 33 6.30 -15.62 -6.24
C GLY A 33 6.34 -16.80 -7.21
N GLN A 34 7.46 -17.50 -7.22
CA GLN A 34 7.69 -18.63 -8.14
C GLN A 34 6.61 -19.72 -8.03
N SER A 35 6.05 -19.94 -6.83
CA SER A 35 5.00 -20.93 -6.57
C SER A 35 3.66 -20.63 -7.25
N LEU A 36 3.44 -19.38 -7.67
CA LEU A 36 2.21 -18.96 -8.37
C LEU A 36 2.36 -18.98 -9.90
N LEU A 37 3.57 -19.25 -10.41
CA LEU A 37 3.84 -19.32 -11.84
C LEU A 37 3.69 -20.76 -12.34
N LYS A 38 2.87 -20.95 -13.39
CA LYS A 38 2.81 -22.25 -14.11
C LYS A 38 4.07 -22.50 -14.95
N SER A 39 4.68 -21.42 -15.45
CA SER A 39 5.89 -21.43 -16.27
C SER A 39 6.64 -20.11 -16.10
N GLY A 40 7.94 -20.10 -16.44
CA GLY A 40 8.80 -18.94 -16.30
C GLY A 40 9.46 -18.80 -14.91
N THR A 41 10.22 -17.72 -14.73
CA THR A 41 11.01 -17.47 -13.52
C THR A 41 10.57 -16.19 -12.84
N PHE A 42 10.27 -16.27 -11.55
CA PHE A 42 10.03 -15.10 -10.72
C PHE A 42 11.37 -14.44 -10.36
N SER A 43 11.47 -13.13 -10.54
CA SER A 43 12.68 -12.37 -10.24
C SER A 43 12.34 -11.16 -9.35
N PRO A 44 13.33 -10.61 -8.63
CA PRO A 44 13.13 -9.38 -7.86
C PRO A 44 12.61 -8.21 -8.70
N VAL A 45 12.88 -8.16 -10.02
CA VAL A 45 12.37 -7.11 -10.91
C VAL A 45 10.84 -7.14 -10.98
N HIS A 46 10.23 -8.32 -11.02
CA HIS A 46 8.76 -8.44 -11.02
C HIS A 46 8.15 -7.87 -9.74
N LEU A 47 8.77 -8.14 -8.59
CA LEU A 47 8.32 -7.59 -7.31
C LEU A 47 8.43 -6.07 -7.27
N LYS A 48 9.54 -5.50 -7.76
CA LYS A 48 9.71 -4.05 -7.86
C LYS A 48 8.65 -3.41 -8.75
N ASN A 49 8.34 -4.04 -9.88
CA ASN A 49 7.33 -3.56 -10.81
C ASN A 49 5.92 -3.57 -10.18
N LEU A 50 5.56 -4.62 -9.43
CA LEU A 50 4.29 -4.68 -8.71
C LEU A 50 4.19 -3.62 -7.61
N ARG A 51 5.28 -3.37 -6.85
CA ARG A 51 5.33 -2.30 -5.84
C ARG A 51 5.14 -0.92 -6.46
N LEU A 52 5.82 -0.65 -7.58
CA LEU A 52 5.66 0.60 -8.30
C LEU A 52 4.23 0.75 -8.85
N TRP A 53 3.68 -0.32 -9.45
CA TRP A 53 2.28 -0.34 -9.90
C TRP A 53 1.32 -0.03 -8.75
N GLN A 54 1.52 -0.60 -7.57
CA GLN A 54 0.70 -0.34 -6.39
C GLN A 54 0.74 1.16 -6.02
N LEU A 55 1.92 1.77 -5.98
CA LEU A 55 2.06 3.19 -5.65
C LEU A 55 1.41 4.10 -6.70
N VAL A 56 1.59 3.82 -7.99
CA VAL A 56 0.92 4.56 -9.08
C VAL A 56 -0.60 4.43 -8.96
N THR A 57 -1.10 3.21 -8.73
CA THR A 57 -2.54 2.93 -8.57
C THR A 57 -3.12 3.71 -7.38
N VAL A 58 -2.42 3.77 -6.25
CA VAL A 58 -2.84 4.54 -5.07
C VAL A 58 -2.84 6.06 -5.36
N CYS A 59 -1.88 6.57 -6.13
CA CYS A 59 -1.88 7.97 -6.56
C CYS A 59 -3.12 8.29 -7.43
N GLU A 60 -3.41 7.45 -8.41
CA GLU A 60 -4.55 7.63 -9.31
C GLU A 60 -5.90 7.49 -8.59
N ILE A 61 -6.02 6.55 -7.65
CA ILE A 61 -7.20 6.43 -6.79
C ILE A 61 -7.38 7.71 -5.97
N THR A 62 -6.29 8.28 -5.43
CA THR A 62 -6.35 9.53 -4.66
C THR A 62 -6.88 10.68 -5.53
N ARG A 63 -6.38 10.83 -6.75
CA ARG A 63 -6.83 11.83 -7.73
C ARG A 63 -8.30 11.63 -8.11
N LEU A 64 -8.71 10.38 -8.32
CA LEU A 64 -10.09 10.05 -8.65
C LEU A 64 -11.04 10.43 -7.52
N VAL A 65 -10.70 10.07 -6.28
CA VAL A 65 -11.51 10.42 -5.11
C VAL A 65 -11.58 11.94 -4.93
N GLU A 66 -10.49 12.66 -5.13
CA GLU A 66 -10.50 14.13 -5.03
C GLU A 66 -11.45 14.76 -6.07
N ARG A 67 -11.38 14.32 -7.33
CA ARG A 67 -12.29 14.81 -8.40
C ARG A 67 -13.75 14.46 -8.12
N LEU A 68 -14.01 13.22 -7.70
CA LEU A 68 -15.37 12.79 -7.36
C LEU A 68 -15.92 13.56 -6.15
N GLY A 69 -15.08 13.81 -5.14
CA GLY A 69 -15.45 14.55 -3.94
C GLY A 69 -15.99 15.96 -4.22
N GLN A 70 -15.52 16.61 -5.30
CA GLN A 70 -16.01 17.92 -5.75
C GLN A 70 -17.42 17.87 -6.35
N GLN A 71 -17.85 16.70 -6.81
CA GLN A 71 -19.16 16.48 -7.45
C GLN A 71 -20.22 15.94 -6.48
N LEU A 72 -19.80 15.46 -5.31
CA LEU A 72 -20.69 14.88 -4.32
C LEU A 72 -21.40 15.96 -3.48
N PRO A 73 -22.71 15.79 -3.16
CA PRO A 73 -23.43 16.69 -2.26
C PRO A 73 -22.77 16.83 -0.88
N VAL A 74 -22.12 15.75 -0.42
CA VAL A 74 -21.28 15.72 0.79
C VAL A 74 -19.89 15.23 0.35
N PRO A 75 -18.86 16.08 0.37
CA PRO A 75 -17.52 15.69 -0.05
C PRO A 75 -16.96 14.59 0.84
N LEU A 76 -16.77 13.40 0.27
CA LEU A 76 -16.08 12.29 0.92
C LEU A 76 -14.59 12.38 0.63
N LYS A 77 -13.78 12.12 1.66
CA LYS A 77 -12.32 12.09 1.57
C LYS A 77 -11.81 10.72 2.00
N THR A 78 -10.76 10.26 1.33
CA THR A 78 -10.02 9.06 1.71
C THR A 78 -8.60 9.45 2.10
N ALA A 79 -7.98 8.65 2.96
CA ALA A 79 -6.57 8.78 3.30
C ALA A 79 -5.89 7.45 2.94
N GLN A 80 -4.72 7.53 2.30
CA GLN A 80 -4.05 6.34 1.77
C GLN A 80 -2.94 5.87 2.71
N LEU A 81 -2.83 4.57 2.87
CA LEU A 81 -1.83 3.91 3.69
C LEU A 81 -1.27 2.69 2.94
N VAL A 82 0.05 2.60 2.87
CA VAL A 82 0.78 1.43 2.38
C VAL A 82 1.62 0.90 3.53
N PHE A 83 1.48 -0.38 3.85
CA PHE A 83 2.34 -1.03 4.83
C PHE A 83 3.35 -1.91 4.10
N VAL A 84 4.64 -1.59 4.25
CA VAL A 84 5.73 -2.33 3.64
C VAL A 84 6.07 -3.51 4.53
N PHE A 85 5.90 -4.71 4.00
CA PHE A 85 6.25 -5.96 4.68
C PHE A 85 6.99 -6.89 3.72
N ASN A 86 8.31 -6.96 3.90
CA ASN A 86 9.21 -7.63 2.96
C ASN A 86 9.63 -9.04 3.36
N ASN A 87 8.91 -9.66 4.31
CA ASN A 87 9.15 -11.05 4.68
C ASN A 87 8.29 -11.99 3.83
N PRO A 88 8.86 -13.10 3.31
CA PRO A 88 8.07 -14.13 2.64
C PRO A 88 6.98 -14.67 3.57
N ILE A 89 5.78 -14.80 3.02
CA ILE A 89 4.61 -15.31 3.71
C ILE A 89 4.15 -16.60 3.02
N ALA A 90 3.81 -17.62 3.81
CA ALA A 90 3.17 -18.82 3.30
C ALA A 90 1.65 -18.61 3.28
N ILE A 91 1.02 -18.91 2.14
CA ILE A 91 -0.44 -18.90 1.98
C ILE A 91 -0.93 -20.32 1.68
N ARG A 92 -2.07 -20.69 2.25
CA ARG A 92 -2.74 -21.97 2.01
C ARG A 92 -4.16 -21.77 1.53
N PHE A 93 -4.59 -22.58 0.58
CA PHE A 93 -5.98 -22.50 0.12
C PHE A 93 -6.90 -23.23 1.09
N ARG A 94 -7.87 -22.50 1.64
CA ARG A 94 -8.94 -23.06 2.47
C ARG A 94 -10.13 -23.43 1.59
N LEU A 95 -10.33 -24.73 1.38
CA LEU A 95 -11.36 -25.27 0.48
C LEU A 95 -12.78 -24.92 0.93
N ASP A 96 -13.01 -24.89 2.24
CA ASP A 96 -14.28 -24.53 2.87
C ASP A 96 -14.65 -23.06 2.64
N GLU A 97 -13.67 -22.18 2.73
CA GLU A 97 -13.86 -20.73 2.59
C GLU A 97 -13.59 -20.21 1.18
N LYS A 98 -13.07 -21.08 0.30
CA LYS A 98 -12.65 -20.76 -1.08
C LYS A 98 -11.74 -19.53 -1.18
N ARG A 99 -10.87 -19.34 -0.19
CA ARG A 99 -9.90 -18.24 -0.12
C ARG A 99 -8.54 -18.74 0.33
N PHE A 100 -7.51 -17.97 0.00
CA PHE A 100 -6.22 -18.18 0.62
C PHE A 100 -6.25 -17.60 2.03
N ASP A 101 -5.66 -18.32 2.98
CA ASP A 101 -5.45 -17.87 4.33
C ASP A 101 -3.95 -17.94 4.62
N VAL A 102 -3.50 -17.04 5.49
CA VAL A 102 -2.09 -16.85 5.76
C VAL A 102 -1.64 -17.85 6.83
N ASP A 103 -0.64 -18.69 6.54
CA ASP A 103 -0.25 -19.81 7.40
C ASP A 103 0.82 -19.40 8.44
N GLY A 104 0.53 -19.59 9.75
CA GLY A 104 1.48 -19.40 10.85
C GLY A 104 1.28 -18.19 11.80
N ALA A 105 1.97 -18.23 12.95
CA ALA A 105 1.84 -17.23 14.03
C ALA A 105 2.39 -15.84 13.67
N TYR A 106 3.30 -15.74 12.70
CA TYR A 106 3.85 -14.46 12.22
C TYR A 106 2.77 -13.56 11.58
N ASN A 107 1.72 -14.16 11.02
CA ASN A 107 0.65 -13.42 10.35
C ASN A 107 -0.26 -12.70 11.35
N ILE A 108 -0.42 -13.25 12.56
CA ILE A 108 -1.16 -12.58 13.63
C ILE A 108 -0.49 -11.24 13.96
N ARG A 109 0.85 -11.20 13.98
CA ARG A 109 1.58 -9.95 14.23
C ARG A 109 1.40 -8.94 13.10
N TYR A 110 1.44 -9.39 11.85
CA TYR A 110 1.19 -8.57 10.66
C TYR A 110 -0.21 -7.93 10.71
N GLU A 111 -1.25 -8.74 10.94
CA GLU A 111 -2.64 -8.27 11.06
C GLU A 111 -2.86 -7.32 12.25
N ILE A 112 -2.19 -7.59 13.37
CA ILE A 112 -2.22 -6.69 14.54
C ILE A 112 -1.56 -5.34 14.20
N ILE A 113 -0.45 -5.33 13.47
CA ILE A 113 0.22 -4.09 13.07
C ILE A 113 -0.69 -3.27 12.16
N LYS A 114 -1.27 -3.88 11.11
CA LYS A 114 -2.20 -3.22 10.17
C LYS A 114 -3.32 -2.47 10.88
N LYS A 115 -3.99 -3.13 11.83
CA LYS A 115 -5.07 -2.52 12.62
C LYS A 115 -4.62 -1.35 13.51
N ARG A 116 -3.35 -1.34 13.93
CA ARG A 116 -2.79 -0.28 14.79
C ARG A 116 -2.29 0.92 13.99
N ILE A 117 -1.63 0.69 12.85
CA ILE A 117 -1.05 1.76 12.03
C ILE A 117 -2.11 2.66 11.38
N ASP A 118 -3.29 2.11 11.07
CA ASP A 118 -4.45 2.88 10.60
C ASP A 118 -4.81 4.04 11.55
N LYS A 119 -4.61 3.82 12.86
CA LYS A 119 -4.88 4.78 13.92
C LYS A 119 -3.62 5.43 14.49
N ALA A 120 -2.49 5.37 13.79
CA ALA A 120 -1.24 5.95 14.28
C ALA A 120 -1.26 7.48 14.24
N TYR A 121 -0.50 8.07 15.17
CA TYR A 121 -0.16 9.49 15.20
C TYR A 121 1.34 9.65 14.96
N ILE A 122 1.75 10.81 14.45
CA ILE A 122 3.18 11.17 14.35
C ILE A 122 3.73 11.35 15.77
N GLU A 123 4.90 10.79 16.03
CA GLU A 123 5.56 10.85 17.34
C GLU A 123 5.68 12.30 17.84
N GLY A 124 5.33 12.53 19.10
CA GLY A 124 5.38 13.86 19.72
C GLY A 124 4.23 14.80 19.31
N THR A 125 3.28 14.36 18.48
CA THR A 125 2.17 15.21 18.00
C THR A 125 0.80 14.56 18.22
N ARG A 126 -0.26 15.33 17.92
CA ARG A 126 -1.65 14.83 17.80
C ARG A 126 -2.10 14.68 16.35
N GLU A 127 -1.18 14.78 15.40
CA GLU A 127 -1.50 14.66 13.99
C GLU A 127 -1.60 13.19 13.59
N ARG A 128 -2.71 12.80 12.94
CA ARG A 128 -2.86 11.46 12.35
C ARG A 128 -1.81 11.26 11.27
N LEU A 129 -1.24 10.05 11.22
CA LEU A 129 -0.29 9.68 10.16
C LEU A 129 -0.92 9.84 8.77
N THR A 130 -2.10 9.23 8.59
CA THR A 130 -2.86 9.28 7.35
C THR A 130 -3.60 10.61 7.24
N GLN A 131 -3.50 11.25 6.07
CA GLN A 131 -4.13 12.53 5.78
C GLN A 131 -4.74 12.49 4.37
N PRO A 132 -5.89 13.14 4.14
CA PRO A 132 -6.45 13.27 2.79
C PRO A 132 -5.48 13.91 1.79
N GLY A 133 -5.46 13.38 0.57
CA GLY A 133 -4.54 13.81 -0.49
C GLY A 133 -3.07 13.48 -0.23
N LYS A 134 -2.78 12.65 0.78
CA LYS A 134 -1.43 12.13 1.06
C LYS A 134 -1.43 10.61 1.07
N ILE A 135 -0.25 10.05 0.80
CA ILE A 135 0.04 8.62 0.95
C ILE A 135 1.04 8.48 2.09
N ALA A 136 0.69 7.70 3.11
CA ALA A 136 1.60 7.29 4.16
C ALA A 136 2.13 5.88 3.86
N ILE A 137 3.45 5.72 3.83
CA ILE A 137 4.14 4.46 3.55
C ILE A 137 4.86 4.06 4.83
N VAL A 138 4.32 3.09 5.57
CA VAL A 138 4.85 2.62 6.84
C VAL A 138 5.82 1.47 6.61
N TYR A 139 6.98 1.53 7.26
CA TYR A 139 8.03 0.50 7.18
C TYR A 139 8.68 0.27 8.54
N ALA A 140 9.38 -0.86 8.68
CA ALA A 140 10.05 -1.26 9.91
C ALA A 140 11.59 -1.26 9.82
N VAL A 141 12.15 -1.37 8.61
CA VAL A 141 13.60 -1.47 8.40
C VAL A 141 14.10 -0.45 7.39
N GLU A 142 15.34 -0.03 7.54
CA GLU A 142 15.95 1.04 6.72
C GLU A 142 16.10 0.64 5.24
N ALA A 143 16.29 -0.65 4.94
CA ALA A 143 16.34 -1.13 3.56
C ALA A 143 15.03 -0.85 2.79
N ASP A 144 13.89 -0.98 3.48
CA ASP A 144 12.58 -0.72 2.90
C ASP A 144 12.39 0.78 2.63
N ARG A 145 12.87 1.64 3.53
CA ARG A 145 12.90 3.10 3.33
C ARG A 145 13.63 3.46 2.03
N GLN A 146 14.86 2.96 1.86
CA GLN A 146 15.69 3.27 0.70
C GLN A 146 15.05 2.81 -0.61
N GLU A 147 14.43 1.62 -0.60
CA GLU A 147 13.72 1.11 -1.77
C GLU A 147 12.51 1.98 -2.13
N TYR A 148 11.68 2.34 -1.14
CA TYR A 148 10.51 3.17 -1.38
C TYR A 148 10.86 4.62 -1.71
N GLU A 149 11.94 5.17 -1.15
CA GLU A 149 12.46 6.47 -1.55
C GLU A 149 12.83 6.49 -3.04
N ALA A 150 13.44 5.43 -3.58
CA ALA A 150 13.72 5.33 -5.00
C ALA A 150 12.43 5.32 -5.86
N TYR A 151 11.36 4.66 -5.41
CA TYR A 151 10.06 4.71 -6.08
C TYR A 151 9.44 6.12 -6.02
N LEU A 152 9.49 6.77 -4.86
CA LEU A 152 8.98 8.14 -4.69
C LEU A 152 9.73 9.13 -5.59
N GLN A 153 11.06 8.99 -5.71
CA GLN A 153 11.84 9.82 -6.65
C GLN A 153 11.41 9.63 -8.10
N HIS A 154 11.04 8.41 -8.51
CA HIS A 154 10.46 8.19 -9.83
C HIS A 154 9.08 8.85 -9.96
N LEU A 155 8.20 8.70 -8.96
CA LEU A 155 6.87 9.32 -8.96
C LEU A 155 6.92 10.85 -9.00
N ILE A 156 7.93 11.47 -8.38
CA ILE A 156 8.18 12.92 -8.47
C ILE A 156 8.51 13.31 -9.92
N ARG A 157 9.42 12.57 -10.58
CA ARG A 157 9.82 12.84 -11.98
C ARG A 157 8.65 12.69 -12.95
N GLU A 158 7.81 11.69 -12.76
CA GLU A 158 6.61 11.45 -13.57
C GLU A 158 5.42 12.37 -13.19
N GLY A 159 5.56 13.20 -12.15
CA GLY A 159 4.54 14.16 -11.75
C GLY A 159 3.32 13.56 -11.04
N TYR A 160 3.46 12.39 -10.40
CA TYR A 160 2.40 11.80 -9.56
C TYR A 160 2.27 12.49 -8.20
N ILE A 161 3.39 12.91 -7.62
CA ILE A 161 3.46 13.44 -6.26
C ILE A 161 4.29 14.73 -6.21
N GLU A 162 4.09 15.53 -5.17
CA GLU A 162 4.91 16.70 -4.90
C GLU A 162 6.34 16.31 -4.48
N PRO A 163 7.36 17.19 -4.69
CA PRO A 163 8.75 16.87 -4.38
C PRO A 163 9.06 16.65 -2.90
N GLU A 164 8.21 17.16 -2.00
CA GLU A 164 8.41 17.05 -0.56
C GLU A 164 8.07 15.63 -0.06
N ILE A 165 9.07 14.97 0.52
CA ILE A 165 8.94 13.67 1.19
C ILE A 165 9.14 13.89 2.69
N GLU A 166 8.10 13.67 3.48
CA GLU A 166 8.18 13.72 4.94
C GLU A 166 8.70 12.38 5.47
N ASP A 167 9.73 12.39 6.32
CA ASP A 167 10.22 11.21 7.04
C ASP A 167 9.81 11.28 8.51
N LEU A 168 8.89 10.41 8.91
CA LEU A 168 8.12 10.51 10.14
C LEU A 168 8.36 9.30 11.04
N ALA A 169 8.52 9.55 12.33
CA ALA A 169 8.43 8.50 13.36
C ALA A 169 6.98 8.34 13.82
N LEU A 170 6.55 7.09 14.03
CA LEU A 170 5.21 6.82 14.57
C LEU A 170 5.25 6.84 16.10
N GLY A 171 4.21 7.41 16.71
CA GLY A 171 4.00 7.34 18.16
C GLY A 171 3.88 5.90 18.66
N LYS A 172 4.03 5.71 19.97
CA LYS A 172 3.99 4.38 20.60
C LYS A 172 2.68 3.65 20.30
N LEU A 173 2.78 2.54 19.59
CA LEU A 173 1.70 1.59 19.40
C LEU A 173 1.91 0.42 20.37
N GLN A 174 0.86 -0.03 21.05
CA GLN A 174 1.02 -1.13 22.02
C GLN A 174 1.54 -2.40 21.30
N GLY A 175 2.61 -3.01 21.83
CA GLY A 175 3.28 -4.17 21.24
C GLY A 175 3.89 -3.99 19.83
N VAL A 176 4.00 -2.76 19.33
CA VAL A 176 4.64 -2.44 18.05
C VAL A 176 5.54 -1.22 18.24
N GLN A 177 6.85 -1.37 18.02
CA GLN A 177 7.85 -0.32 18.23
C GLN A 177 8.74 -0.17 17.00
N GLY A 178 9.31 1.02 16.82
CA GLY A 178 10.30 1.29 15.77
C GLY A 178 9.74 1.49 14.36
N LEU A 179 8.41 1.61 14.21
CA LEU A 179 7.83 1.93 12.91
C LEU A 179 8.10 3.38 12.53
N ARG A 180 8.44 3.58 11.26
CA ARG A 180 8.60 4.88 10.62
C ARG A 180 7.71 4.93 9.38
N ALA A 181 7.54 6.13 8.83
CA ALA A 181 6.81 6.31 7.60
C ALA A 181 7.43 7.37 6.70
N LEU A 182 7.34 7.15 5.39
CA LEU A 182 7.45 8.21 4.41
C LEU A 182 6.04 8.73 4.11
N ARG A 183 5.85 10.03 4.09
CA ARG A 183 4.55 10.62 3.72
C ARG A 183 4.73 11.65 2.62
N VAL A 184 3.90 11.52 1.58
CA VAL A 184 3.97 12.35 0.37
C VAL A 184 2.60 12.88 -0.01
N ARG A 185 2.56 14.06 -0.64
CA ARG A 185 1.33 14.63 -1.19
C ARG A 185 1.16 14.20 -2.64
N VAL A 186 -0.02 13.70 -2.98
CA VAL A 186 -0.38 13.42 -4.37
C VAL A 186 -0.62 14.74 -5.08
N LYS A 187 -0.01 14.92 -6.25
CA LYS A 187 -0.23 16.08 -7.10
C LYS A 187 -1.58 15.93 -7.78
N ALA A 188 -2.38 16.98 -7.79
CA ALA A 188 -3.66 16.99 -8.51
C ALA A 188 -3.45 16.61 -9.99
N ALA A 189 -4.40 15.86 -10.56
CA ALA A 189 -4.34 15.55 -11.99
C ALA A 189 -4.34 16.86 -12.79
N GLN A 190 -3.39 17.01 -13.72
CA GLN A 190 -3.46 18.10 -14.71
C GLN A 190 -4.63 17.79 -15.65
N GLU A 191 -5.47 18.80 -15.92
CA GLU A 191 -6.54 18.72 -16.94
C GLU A 191 -5.97 18.60 -18.35
#